data_AF-A0A7X0H7T4-F1
#
_entry.id   AF-A0A7X0H7T4-F1
#
_cell.length_a   1.000
_cell.length_b   1.000
_cell.length_c   1.000
_cell.angle_alpha   90.00
_cell.angle_beta   90.00
_cell.angle_gamma   90.00
#
_symmetry.space_group_name_H-M   'P 1'
#
loop_
_entity.id
_entity.type
_entity.pdbx_description
1 polymer ?
#
loop_
_entity_poly.entity_id
_entity_poly.type
_entity_poly.pdbx_seq_one_letter_code
_entity_poly.pdbx_strand_id
1 'polypeptide(L)'
;MPVLLLFVGVAGIALVFRLFAGSLDRQRIENYIRGQGGRVISINWSPFGRGWFGSQNERIYEVVYYDAQGDQHFATCKTSMWSGVYWTEDRVAHPKAAWEDDVIHAPQDLAPLIQHLPPSPEPATEPQAEPASPASSAELEDLRNENARLKRELDRLQGRG
;
A
#
# COMPACT_ATOMS: atom_id res chain seq x y z
N MET A 1 14.64 -13.90 39.78
CA MET A 1 15.19 -14.51 38.54
C MET A 1 14.27 -15.56 37.92
N PRO A 2 13.80 -16.64 38.61
CA PRO A 2 12.98 -17.68 37.95
C PRO A 2 11.61 -17.17 37.46
N VAL A 3 10.99 -16.26 38.20
CA VAL A 3 9.73 -15.60 37.80
C VAL A 3 9.91 -14.75 36.54
N LEU A 4 11.01 -13.98 36.45
CA LEU A 4 11.33 -13.18 35.27
C LEU A 4 11.53 -14.06 34.03
N LEU A 5 12.26 -15.18 34.16
CA LEU A 5 12.46 -16.14 33.07
C LEU A 5 11.13 -16.77 32.62
N LEU A 6 10.21 -17.04 33.55
CA LEU A 6 8.88 -17.55 33.22
C LEU A 6 8.06 -16.51 32.44
N PHE A 7 8.06 -15.25 32.88
CA PHE A 7 7.39 -14.16 32.14
C PHE A 7 7.96 -13.96 30.74
N VAL A 8 9.29 -13.96 30.60
CA VAL A 8 9.96 -13.85 29.29
C VAL A 8 9.63 -15.05 28.41
N GLY A 9 9.62 -16.26 28.97
CA GLY A 9 9.24 -17.48 28.26
C GLY A 9 7.80 -17.45 27.74
N VAL A 10 6.85 -17.08 28.60
CA VAL A 10 5.43 -16.95 28.22
C VAL A 10 5.24 -15.85 27.17
N ALA A 11 5.90 -14.70 27.33
CA ALA A 11 5.84 -13.61 26.34
C ALA A 11 6.41 -14.04 24.98
N GLY A 12 7.52 -14.78 24.98
CA GLY A 12 8.13 -15.35 23.77
C GLY A 12 7.18 -16.34 23.07
N ILE A 13 6.58 -17.26 23.82
CA ILE A 13 5.61 -18.21 23.29
C ILE A 13 4.40 -17.48 22.70
N ALA A 14 3.84 -16.50 23.41
CA ALA A 14 2.72 -15.71 22.93
C ALA A 14 3.05 -14.95 21.64
N LEU A 15 4.26 -14.40 21.51
CA LEU A 15 4.73 -13.74 20.30
C LEU A 15 4.81 -14.73 19.13
N VAL A 16 5.35 -15.93 19.34
CA VAL A 16 5.41 -16.98 18.31
C VAL A 16 3.99 -17.34 17.85
N PHE A 17 3.08 -17.63 18.78
CA PHE A 17 1.68 -17.93 18.43
C PHE A 17 1.04 -16.80 17.64
N ARG A 18 1.30 -15.54 17.99
CA ARG A 18 0.78 -14.38 17.26
C ARG A 18 1.30 -14.30 15.83
N LEU A 19 2.59 -14.54 15.60
CA LEU A 19 3.17 -14.57 14.26
C LEU A 19 2.60 -15.70 13.40
N PHE A 20 2.50 -16.91 13.98
CA PHE A 20 1.89 -18.06 13.31
C PHE A 20 0.43 -17.79 12.94
N ALA A 21 -0.34 -17.24 13.88
CA ALA A 21 -1.74 -16.93 13.65
C ALA A 21 -1.93 -15.89 12.52
N GLY A 22 -1.03 -14.91 12.38
CA GLY A 22 -1.04 -13.97 11.27
C GLY A 22 -0.69 -14.61 9.93
N SER A 23 0.28 -15.52 9.89
CA SER A 23 0.63 -16.27 8.68
C SER A 23 -0.54 -17.14 8.17
N LEU A 24 -1.26 -17.79 9.08
CA LEU A 24 -2.42 -18.62 8.71
C LEU A 24 -3.58 -17.78 8.16
N ASP A 25 -3.78 -16.56 8.66
CA ASP A 25 -4.80 -15.66 8.10
C ASP A 25 -4.45 -15.24 6.68
N ARG A 26 -3.18 -14.86 6.48
CA ARG A 26 -2.69 -14.47 5.15
C ARG A 26 -2.89 -15.58 4.13
N GLN A 27 -2.51 -16.82 4.46
CA GLN A 27 -2.73 -17.97 3.58
C GLN A 27 -4.22 -18.21 3.29
N ARG A 28 -5.10 -18.04 4.28
CA ARG A 28 -6.55 -18.18 4.07
C ARG A 28 -7.10 -17.12 3.11
N ILE A 29 -6.67 -15.87 3.26
CA ILE A 29 -7.05 -14.77 2.36
C ILE A 29 -6.54 -15.04 0.94
N GLU A 30 -5.26 -15.41 0.81
CA GLU A 30 -4.64 -15.72 -0.49
C GLU A 30 -5.34 -16.89 -1.19
N ASN A 31 -5.67 -17.95 -0.45
CA ASN A 31 -6.37 -19.12 -0.99
C ASN A 31 -7.80 -18.77 -1.42
N TYR A 32 -8.50 -17.91 -0.67
CA TYR A 32 -9.83 -17.44 -1.04
C TYR A 32 -9.80 -16.69 -2.38
N ILE A 33 -8.91 -15.70 -2.50
CA ILE A 33 -8.77 -14.87 -3.72
C ILE A 33 -8.32 -15.72 -4.90
N ARG A 34 -7.33 -16.59 -4.72
CA ARG A 34 -6.84 -17.49 -5.76
C ARG A 34 -7.93 -18.48 -6.20
N GLY A 35 -8.76 -18.95 -5.28
CA GLY A 35 -9.90 -19.83 -5.58
C GLY A 35 -10.93 -19.17 -6.51
N GLN A 36 -10.99 -17.84 -6.55
CA GLN A 36 -11.83 -17.08 -7.47
C GLN A 36 -11.11 -16.66 -8.76
N GLY A 37 -9.87 -17.13 -8.99
CA GLY A 37 -9.06 -16.75 -10.14
C GLY A 37 -8.32 -15.42 -9.96
N GLY A 38 -8.41 -14.80 -8.79
CA GLY A 38 -7.72 -13.54 -8.50
C GLY A 38 -6.27 -13.71 -8.04
N ARG A 39 -5.57 -12.58 -7.94
CA ARG A 39 -4.18 -12.49 -7.49
C ARG A 39 -4.00 -11.42 -6.42
N VAL A 40 -3.43 -11.81 -5.28
CA VAL A 40 -3.11 -10.88 -4.20
C VAL A 40 -1.93 -9.99 -4.56
N ILE A 41 -2.06 -8.69 -4.28
CA ILE A 41 -1.00 -7.69 -4.39
C ILE A 41 -0.44 -7.40 -3.00
N SER A 42 -1.32 -7.09 -2.04
CA SER A 42 -0.91 -6.78 -0.66
C SER A 42 -1.98 -7.20 0.35
N ILE A 43 -1.51 -7.59 1.55
CA ILE A 43 -2.34 -7.89 2.71
C ILE A 43 -1.69 -7.19 3.91
N ASN A 44 -2.38 -6.22 4.48
CA ASN A 44 -1.91 -5.43 5.61
C ASN A 44 -2.84 -5.60 6.80
N TRP A 45 -2.28 -5.88 7.97
CA TRP A 45 -3.04 -5.95 9.21
C TRP A 45 -3.45 -4.54 9.65
N SER A 46 -4.76 -4.31 9.83
CA SER A 46 -5.34 -3.01 10.17
C SER A 46 -6.17 -3.15 11.46
N PRO A 47 -5.56 -3.12 12.66
CA PRO A 47 -6.25 -3.38 13.94
C PRO A 47 -7.39 -2.40 14.24
N PHE A 48 -7.38 -1.23 13.62
CA PHE A 48 -8.42 -0.20 13.72
C PHE A 48 -9.05 0.10 12.36
N GLY A 49 -9.04 -0.88 11.45
CA GLY A 49 -9.67 -0.77 10.14
C GLY A 49 -11.17 -0.51 10.25
N ARG A 50 -11.79 -0.19 9.12
CA ARG A 50 -13.24 0.05 9.07
C ARG A 50 -14.00 -1.18 9.58
N GLY A 51 -14.99 -0.94 10.44
CA GLY A 51 -15.78 -2.02 11.05
C GLY A 51 -15.17 -2.65 12.32
N TRP A 52 -14.21 -2.01 12.98
CA TRP A 52 -13.63 -2.49 14.26
C TRP A 52 -14.56 -2.37 15.48
N PHE A 53 -15.64 -1.57 15.39
CA PHE A 53 -16.56 -1.37 16.51
C PHE A 53 -17.45 -2.60 16.71
N GLY A 54 -17.19 -3.38 17.77
CA GLY A 54 -18.11 -4.40 18.27
C GLY A 54 -17.72 -5.88 18.09
N SER A 55 -16.57 -6.21 17.49
CA SER A 55 -16.14 -7.61 17.39
C SER A 55 -14.92 -7.92 18.25
N GLN A 56 -15.13 -8.66 19.34
CA GLN A 56 -14.12 -8.90 20.38
C GLN A 56 -12.96 -9.84 20.00
N ASN A 57 -12.87 -10.35 18.76
CA ASN A 57 -11.78 -11.25 18.40
C ASN A 57 -11.51 -11.37 16.88
N GLU A 58 -11.94 -10.37 16.10
CA GLU A 58 -11.73 -10.38 14.65
C GLU A 58 -10.45 -9.65 14.29
N ARG A 59 -9.59 -10.30 13.50
CA ARG A 59 -8.39 -9.67 12.94
C ARG A 59 -8.75 -9.08 11.60
N ILE A 60 -8.67 -7.75 11.51
CA ILE A 60 -9.03 -6.99 10.32
C ILE A 60 -7.79 -6.79 9.46
N TYR A 61 -7.94 -7.02 8.17
CA TYR A 61 -6.90 -6.80 7.16
C TYR A 61 -7.45 -5.97 6.01
N GLU A 62 -6.61 -5.07 5.53
CA GLU A 62 -6.79 -4.39 4.26
C GLU A 62 -6.05 -5.19 3.19
N VAL A 63 -6.75 -5.50 2.11
CA VAL A 63 -6.28 -6.38 1.05
C VAL A 63 -6.44 -5.67 -0.28
N VAL A 64 -5.38 -5.69 -1.08
CA VAL A 64 -5.41 -5.25 -2.47
C VAL A 64 -5.15 -6.45 -3.36
N TYR A 65 -6.02 -6.70 -4.32
CA TYR A 65 -5.92 -7.85 -5.22
C TYR A 65 -6.48 -7.54 -6.60
N TYR A 66 -6.11 -8.36 -7.58
CA TYR A 66 -6.78 -8.40 -8.88
C TYR A 66 -7.80 -9.53 -8.89
N ASP A 67 -8.98 -9.30 -9.45
CA ASP A 67 -9.96 -10.36 -9.71
C ASP A 67 -9.62 -11.17 -10.98
N ALA A 68 -10.52 -12.07 -11.40
CA ALA A 68 -10.33 -12.87 -12.62
C ALA A 68 -10.50 -12.04 -13.90
N GLN A 69 -11.15 -10.88 -13.80
CA GLN A 69 -11.41 -9.95 -14.89
C GLN A 69 -10.24 -9.00 -15.10
N GLY A 70 -9.34 -8.89 -14.12
CA GLY A 70 -8.18 -8.00 -14.10
C GLY A 70 -8.46 -6.66 -13.43
N ASP A 71 -9.63 -6.47 -12.82
CA ASP A 71 -9.94 -5.30 -12.04
C ASP A 71 -9.16 -5.34 -10.72
N GLN A 72 -8.61 -4.20 -10.30
CA GLN A 72 -7.96 -4.07 -9.01
C GLN A 72 -8.97 -3.70 -7.93
N HIS A 73 -9.03 -4.52 -6.89
CA HIS A 73 -9.89 -4.35 -5.74
C HIS A 73 -9.12 -3.82 -4.53
N PHE A 74 -9.76 -2.93 -3.77
CA PHE A 74 -9.38 -2.58 -2.42
C PHE A 74 -10.48 -3.07 -1.48
N ALA A 75 -10.13 -4.00 -0.60
CA ALA A 75 -11.11 -4.67 0.23
C ALA A 75 -10.66 -4.78 1.69
N THR A 76 -11.64 -4.77 2.60
CA THR A 76 -11.43 -5.02 4.02
C THR A 76 -11.98 -6.39 4.35
N CYS A 77 -11.13 -7.26 4.88
CA CYS A 77 -11.53 -8.58 5.33
C CYS A 77 -11.30 -8.75 6.83
N LYS A 78 -12.16 -9.55 7.44
CA LYS A 78 -12.09 -9.94 8.84
C LYS A 78 -11.84 -11.43 8.89
N THR A 79 -10.89 -11.84 9.71
CA THR A 79 -10.58 -13.25 9.93
C THR A 79 -10.84 -13.61 11.38
N SER A 80 -11.49 -14.76 11.59
CA SER A 80 -11.62 -15.38 12.90
C SER A 80 -11.17 -16.83 12.82
N MET A 81 -10.71 -17.40 13.94
CA MET A 81 -10.30 -18.81 13.97
C MET A 81 -11.45 -19.77 13.64
N TRP A 82 -12.71 -19.37 13.87
CA TRP A 82 -13.88 -20.25 13.75
C TRP A 82 -14.81 -19.94 12.58
N SER A 83 -14.89 -18.68 12.13
CA SER A 83 -15.85 -18.24 11.10
C SER A 83 -15.25 -18.02 9.71
N GLY A 84 -13.94 -18.20 9.54
CA GLY A 84 -13.28 -18.08 8.24
C GLY A 84 -12.90 -16.63 7.88
N VAL A 85 -13.03 -16.29 6.60
CA VAL A 85 -12.72 -14.96 6.02
C VAL A 85 -14.03 -14.30 5.63
N TYR A 86 -14.32 -13.13 6.22
CA TYR A 86 -15.50 -12.34 5.92
C TYR A 86 -15.10 -11.01 5.30
N TRP A 87 -15.67 -10.67 4.14
CA TRP A 87 -15.41 -9.43 3.43
C TRP A 87 -16.47 -8.40 3.82
N THR A 88 -16.05 -7.27 4.39
CA THR A 88 -16.98 -6.21 4.80
C THR A 88 -17.15 -5.13 3.74
N GLU A 89 -16.08 -4.80 3.05
CA GLU A 89 -16.06 -3.82 1.98
C GLU A 89 -15.19 -4.40 0.88
N ASP A 90 -15.71 -4.42 -0.33
CA ASP A 90 -14.95 -4.70 -1.54
C ASP A 90 -15.35 -3.66 -2.59
N ARG A 91 -14.35 -2.94 -3.10
CA ARG A 91 -14.54 -1.93 -4.14
C ARG A 91 -13.45 -2.04 -5.19
N VAL A 92 -13.84 -1.86 -6.44
CA VAL A 92 -12.89 -1.68 -7.54
C VAL A 92 -12.19 -0.34 -7.33
N ALA A 93 -10.88 -0.39 -7.10
CA ALA A 93 -10.01 0.77 -6.99
C ALA A 93 -9.57 1.26 -8.37
N HIS A 94 -9.21 0.32 -9.25
CA HIS A 94 -8.86 0.60 -10.64
C HIS A 94 -9.44 -0.49 -11.54
N PRO A 95 -10.28 -0.14 -12.53
CA PRO A 95 -10.70 -1.12 -13.51
C PRO A 95 -9.50 -1.54 -14.36
N LYS A 96 -9.59 -2.74 -14.93
CA LYS A 96 -8.65 -3.21 -15.94
C LYS A 96 -8.49 -2.17 -17.04
N ALA A 97 -7.26 -1.91 -17.44
CA ALA A 97 -7.01 -0.92 -18.48
C ALA A 97 -7.48 -1.47 -19.84
N ALA A 98 -8.21 -0.66 -20.62
CA ALA A 98 -8.76 -1.10 -21.90
C ALA A 98 -7.68 -1.58 -22.89
N TRP A 99 -6.47 -1.02 -22.82
CA TRP A 99 -5.34 -1.41 -23.68
C TRP A 99 -4.74 -2.78 -23.31
N GLU A 100 -5.07 -3.34 -22.13
CA GLU A 100 -4.47 -4.59 -21.67
C GLU A 100 -4.87 -5.78 -22.54
N ASP A 101 -6.10 -5.80 -23.04
CA ASP A 101 -6.56 -6.82 -23.98
C ASP A 101 -5.84 -6.71 -25.34
N ASP A 102 -5.54 -5.49 -25.78
CA ASP A 102 -4.81 -5.24 -27.03
C ASP A 102 -3.35 -5.72 -26.95
N VAL A 103 -2.72 -5.63 -25.77
CA VAL A 103 -1.33 -6.07 -25.56
C VAL A 103 -1.24 -7.60 -25.42
N ILE A 104 -2.19 -8.24 -24.75
CA ILE A 104 -2.18 -9.70 -24.59
C ILE A 104 -2.48 -10.41 -25.91
N HIS A 105 -3.32 -9.81 -26.77
CA HIS A 105 -3.63 -10.33 -28.10
C HIS A 105 -2.73 -9.76 -29.21
N ALA A 106 -1.69 -9.00 -28.86
CA ALA A 106 -0.71 -8.53 -29.82
C ALA A 106 -0.15 -9.74 -30.60
N PRO A 107 -0.13 -9.69 -31.96
CA PRO A 107 0.37 -10.78 -32.77
C PRO A 107 1.77 -11.23 -32.28
N GLN A 108 1.97 -12.54 -32.03
CA GLN A 108 3.26 -13.11 -31.58
C GLN A 108 4.42 -12.82 -32.55
N ASP A 109 4.07 -12.43 -33.78
CA ASP A 109 4.89 -12.01 -34.89
C ASP A 109 5.37 -10.54 -34.79
N LEU A 110 4.88 -9.77 -33.81
CA LEU A 110 5.54 -8.53 -33.39
C LEU A 110 6.85 -8.90 -32.69
N ALA A 111 7.94 -8.88 -33.47
CA ALA A 111 9.29 -8.94 -32.93
C ALA A 111 9.37 -8.00 -31.72
N PRO A 112 9.95 -8.44 -30.58
CA PRO A 112 9.94 -7.66 -29.36
C PRO A 112 10.43 -6.24 -29.67
N LEU A 113 9.57 -5.24 -29.46
CA LEU A 113 9.89 -3.83 -29.71
C LEU A 113 11.16 -3.41 -28.93
N ILE A 114 11.45 -4.11 -27.83
CA ILE A 114 12.67 -3.98 -27.04
C ILE A 114 13.49 -5.28 -27.18
N GLN A 115 14.30 -5.39 -28.23
CA GLN A 115 15.25 -6.50 -28.41
C GLN A 115 16.49 -6.33 -27.54
N HIS A 116 16.84 -5.08 -27.27
CA HIS A 116 17.92 -4.68 -26.39
C HIS A 116 17.37 -3.67 -25.41
N LEU A 117 17.33 -4.04 -24.14
CA LEU A 117 17.25 -3.04 -23.09
C LEU A 117 18.50 -2.17 -23.29
N PRO A 118 18.38 -0.84 -23.50
CA PRO A 118 19.57 0.00 -23.54
C PRO A 118 20.39 -0.32 -22.29
N PRO A 119 21.72 -0.41 -22.39
CA PRO A 119 22.54 -0.59 -21.19
C PRO A 119 22.05 0.41 -20.16
N SER A 120 21.81 -0.05 -18.92
CA SER A 120 21.48 0.86 -17.82
C SER A 120 22.47 2.01 -17.94
N PRO A 121 22.00 3.27 -18.00
CA PRO A 121 22.91 4.40 -18.07
C PRO A 121 23.94 4.13 -16.99
N GLU A 122 25.21 4.00 -17.40
CA GLU A 122 26.31 3.85 -16.45
C GLU A 122 26.04 4.82 -15.32
N PRO A 123 26.17 4.42 -14.03
CA PRO A 123 25.85 5.29 -12.91
C PRO A 123 26.49 6.62 -13.24
N ALA A 124 25.62 7.61 -13.57
CA ALA A 124 26.08 8.83 -14.18
C ALA A 124 27.21 9.29 -13.27
N THR A 125 28.42 9.44 -13.82
CA THR A 125 29.45 10.21 -13.13
C THR A 125 28.70 11.42 -12.62
N GLU A 126 28.60 11.55 -11.30
CA GLU A 126 27.69 12.48 -10.63
C GLU A 126 27.63 13.73 -11.48
N PRO A 127 26.44 14.18 -11.94
CA PRO A 127 26.37 15.37 -12.76
C PRO A 127 27.17 16.44 -12.02
N GLN A 128 28.32 16.82 -12.59
CA GLN A 128 29.10 17.92 -12.06
C GLN A 128 28.11 19.04 -11.92
N ALA A 129 27.87 19.45 -10.66
CA ALA A 129 26.81 20.37 -10.31
C ALA A 129 26.82 21.51 -11.32
N GLU A 130 25.86 21.46 -12.24
CA GLU A 130 25.57 22.57 -13.13
C GLU A 130 25.31 23.73 -12.18
N PRO A 131 26.06 24.84 -12.28
CA PRO A 131 25.85 25.95 -11.37
C PRO A 131 24.38 26.32 -11.48
N ALA A 132 23.67 26.14 -10.37
CA ALA A 132 22.23 26.30 -10.31
C ALA A 132 21.83 27.51 -11.13
N SER A 133 21.04 27.27 -12.19
CA SER A 133 20.44 28.32 -12.99
C SER A 133 19.91 29.39 -12.03
N PRO A 134 20.20 30.68 -12.25
CA PRO A 134 19.83 31.75 -11.33
C PRO A 134 18.33 32.05 -11.46
N ALA A 135 17.48 31.06 -11.15
CA ALA A 135 16.16 31.31 -10.60
C ALA A 135 16.41 32.13 -9.33
N SER A 136 16.34 33.44 -9.53
CA SER A 136 17.07 34.45 -8.79
C SER A 136 16.71 34.37 -7.30
N SER A 137 17.69 34.60 -6.43
CA SER A 137 17.45 34.75 -4.99
C SER A 137 16.30 35.72 -4.67
N ALA A 138 16.04 36.68 -5.55
CA ALA A 138 14.91 37.61 -5.49
C ALA A 138 13.55 36.90 -5.62
N GLU A 139 13.41 35.92 -6.51
CA GLU A 139 12.18 35.15 -6.71
C GLU A 139 11.88 34.25 -5.50
N LEU A 140 12.93 33.68 -4.89
CA LEU A 140 12.83 32.93 -3.64
C LEU A 140 12.44 33.82 -2.44
N GLU A 141 12.94 35.05 -2.39
CA GLU A 141 12.55 36.02 -1.37
C GLU A 141 11.10 36.48 -1.55
N ASP A 142 10.65 36.68 -2.79
CA ASP A 142 9.27 37.07 -3.09
C ASP A 142 8.28 35.97 -2.67
N LEU A 143 8.56 34.72 -3.02
CA LEU A 143 7.76 33.55 -2.60
C LEU A 143 7.72 33.36 -1.08
N ARG A 144 8.81 33.69 -0.37
CA ARG A 144 8.85 33.64 1.11
C ARG A 144 7.99 34.74 1.72
N ASN A 145 8.04 35.94 1.16
CA ASN A 145 7.23 37.08 1.59
C ASN A 145 5.74 36.82 1.36
N GLU A 146 5.39 36.23 0.21
CA GLU A 146 4.01 35.89 -0.13
C GLU A 146 3.45 34.81 0.80
N ASN A 147 4.22 33.75 1.08
CA ASN A 147 3.82 32.74 2.07
C ASN A 147 3.61 33.33 3.47
N ALA A 148 4.47 34.27 3.89
CA ALA A 148 4.33 34.93 5.18
C ALA A 148 3.08 35.82 5.25
N ARG A 149 2.69 36.45 4.13
CA ARG A 149 1.46 37.23 4.02
C ARG A 149 0.23 36.32 4.11
N LEU A 150 0.19 35.25 3.32
CA LEU A 150 -0.93 34.32 3.27
C LEU A 150 -1.18 33.65 4.63
N LYS A 151 -0.12 33.29 5.36
CA LYS A 151 -0.24 32.78 6.73
C LYS A 151 -0.93 33.75 7.68
N ARG A 152 -0.56 35.03 7.65
CA ARG A 152 -1.20 36.06 8.50
C ARG A 152 -2.67 36.27 8.14
N GLU A 153 -3.03 36.11 6.87
CA GLU A 153 -4.40 36.23 6.39
C GLU A 153 -5.24 35.04 6.84
N LEU A 154 -4.68 33.83 6.76
CA LEU A 154 -5.29 32.61 7.29
C LEU A 154 -5.55 32.73 8.80
N ASP A 155 -4.56 33.18 9.58
CA ASP A 155 -4.70 33.37 11.03
C ASP A 155 -5.80 34.40 11.37
N ARG A 156 -5.92 35.48 10.59
CA ARG A 156 -7.00 36.48 10.76
C ARG A 156 -8.39 35.91 10.47
N LEU A 157 -8.50 35.01 9.49
CA LEU A 157 -9.77 34.37 9.16
C LEU A 157 -10.15 33.32 10.21
N GLN A 158 -9.17 32.60 10.75
CA GLN A 158 -9.39 31.59 11.78
C GLN A 158 -9.66 32.19 13.17
N GLY A 159 -9.08 33.35 13.50
CA GLY A 159 -9.30 34.06 14.76
C GLY A 159 -10.59 34.91 14.81
N ARG A 160 -11.48 34.78 13.82
CA ARG A 160 -12.72 35.56 13.70
C ARG A 160 -13.99 34.75 14.04
N GLY A 161 -13.83 33.60 14.68
CA GLY A 161 -14.91 32.75 15.24
C GLY A 161 -15.10 32.97 16.73
#